data_AF-A0A4S0IET5-F1
#
_entry.id   AF-A0A4S0IET5-F1
#
_cell.length_a   1.000
_cell.length_b   1.000
_cell.length_c   1.000
_cell.angle_alpha   90.00
_cell.angle_beta   90.00
_cell.angle_gamma   90.00
#
_symmetry.space_group_name_H-M   'P 1'
#
loop_
_entity.id
_entity.type
_entity.pdbx_description
1 polymer ?
#
loop_
_entity_poly.entity_id
_entity_poly.type
_entity_poly.pdbx_seq_one_letter_code
_entity_poly.pdbx_strand_id
1 'polypeptide(L)'
;MIDPREPIVSPVPVEELRPTQITVGMREVALKRQMIRTQDAKNKTGAFLGKHMVPVVLGPKNRNYVTDHHHLARALLEEGVKDVL
;
A
#
# COMPACT_ATOMS: atom_id res chain seq x y z
N MET A 1 -18.29 -15.49 12.57
CA MET A 1 -18.69 -14.06 12.67
C MET A 1 -17.41 -13.26 12.62
N ILE A 2 -17.34 -12.23 11.76
CA ILE A 2 -16.21 -11.30 11.73
C ILE A 2 -16.40 -10.34 12.91
N ASP A 3 -15.41 -10.20 13.79
CA ASP A 3 -15.44 -9.18 14.84
C ASP A 3 -15.40 -7.81 14.16
N PRO A 4 -16.33 -6.89 14.42
CA PRO A 4 -16.33 -5.56 13.80
C PRO A 4 -15.06 -4.73 14.10
N ARG A 5 -14.21 -5.18 15.02
CA ARG A 5 -12.93 -4.54 15.37
C ARG A 5 -11.74 -5.13 14.64
N GLU A 6 -11.88 -6.30 14.02
CA GLU A 6 -10.79 -6.92 13.28
C GLU A 6 -10.76 -6.41 11.83
N PRO A 7 -9.62 -5.90 11.35
CA PRO A 7 -9.51 -5.45 9.97
C PRO A 7 -9.60 -6.65 9.03
N ILE A 8 -10.44 -6.53 7.99
CA ILE A 8 -10.43 -7.48 6.87
C ILE A 8 -9.22 -7.17 6.02
N VAL A 9 -8.32 -8.14 5.89
CA VAL A 9 -7.09 -8.01 5.12
C VAL A 9 -7.24 -8.80 3.82
N SER A 10 -7.10 -8.12 2.69
CA SER A 10 -7.22 -8.72 1.37
C SER A 10 -6.16 -8.15 0.43
N PRO A 11 -5.43 -8.98 -0.33
CA PRO A 11 -4.52 -8.48 -1.35
C PRO A 11 -5.26 -7.67 -2.42
N VAL A 12 -4.75 -6.49 -2.74
CA VAL A 12 -5.27 -5.58 -3.78
C VAL A 12 -4.13 -5.14 -4.69
N PRO A 13 -4.34 -5.10 -6.03
CA PRO A 13 -3.35 -4.54 -6.94
C PRO A 13 -3.08 -3.07 -6.62
N VAL A 14 -1.81 -2.68 -6.47
CA VAL A 14 -1.42 -1.31 -6.11
C VAL A 14 -1.93 -0.29 -7.13
N GLU A 15 -2.00 -0.67 -8.40
CA GLU A 15 -2.51 0.17 -9.50
C GLU A 15 -4.02 0.45 -9.42
N GLU A 16 -4.79 -0.37 -8.69
CA GLU A 16 -6.23 -0.20 -8.53
C GLU A 16 -6.62 0.74 -7.39
N LEU A 17 -5.66 1.04 -6.49
CA LEU A 17 -5.86 1.95 -5.37
C LEU A 17 -6.26 3.35 -5.87
N ARG A 18 -7.30 3.91 -5.23
CA ARG A 18 -7.80 5.26 -5.54
C ARG A 18 -7.29 6.25 -4.49
N PRO A 19 -6.52 7.28 -4.88
CA PRO A 19 -6.04 8.26 -3.93
C PRO A 19 -7.17 9.18 -3.47
N THR A 20 -7.08 9.61 -2.22
CA THR A 20 -7.92 10.67 -1.62
C THR A 20 -7.15 11.98 -1.41
N GLN A 21 -5.84 11.97 -1.66
CA GLN A 21 -4.94 13.12 -1.60
C GLN A 21 -4.37 13.40 -3.00
N ILE A 22 -4.35 14.67 -3.39
CA ILE A 22 -3.92 15.09 -4.74
C ILE A 22 -2.39 15.01 -4.90
N THR A 23 -1.63 15.41 -3.87
CA THR A 23 -0.17 15.55 -3.93
C THR A 23 0.52 14.87 -2.76
N VAL A 24 1.67 14.24 -3.00
CA VAL A 24 2.54 13.69 -1.95
C VAL A 24 3.93 14.32 -2.01
N GLY A 25 4.64 14.31 -0.88
CA GLY A 25 6.02 14.80 -0.82
C GLY A 25 6.99 13.80 -1.46
N MET A 26 7.48 14.10 -2.67
CA MET A 26 8.33 13.17 -3.42
C MET A 26 9.66 12.81 -2.74
N ARG A 27 10.17 13.67 -1.84
CA ARG A 27 11.35 13.35 -1.02
C ARG A 27 11.09 12.16 -0.10
N GLU A 28 9.91 12.09 0.51
CA GLU A 28 9.54 10.97 1.38
C GLU A 28 9.21 9.72 0.56
N VAL A 29 8.58 9.86 -0.61
CA VAL A 29 8.40 8.75 -1.56
C VAL A 29 9.75 8.13 -1.91
N ALA A 30 10.76 8.94 -2.26
CA ALA A 30 12.09 8.45 -2.59
C ALA A 30 12.75 7.68 -1.42
N LEU A 31 12.61 8.17 -0.18
CA LEU A 31 13.09 7.45 1.00
C LEU A 31 12.39 6.10 1.18
N LYS A 32 11.06 6.04 1.01
CA LYS A 32 10.30 4.78 1.09
C LYS A 32 10.72 3.81 -0.02
N ARG A 33 10.94 4.27 -1.25
CA ARG A 33 11.47 3.44 -2.35
C ARG A 33 12.82 2.82 -1.99
N GLN A 34 13.74 3.58 -1.38
CA GLN A 34 15.02 3.05 -0.90
C GLN A 34 14.83 1.96 0.19
N MET A 35 13.89 2.16 1.10
CA MET A 35 13.56 1.16 2.13
C MET A 35 13.04 -0.15 1.52
N ILE A 36 12.14 -0.05 0.53
CA ILE A 36 11.58 -1.19 -0.22
C ILE A 36 12.72 -1.98 -0.88
N ARG A 37 13.56 -1.32 -1.69
CA ARG A 37 14.71 -1.97 -2.35
C ARG A 37 15.65 -2.68 -1.38
N THR A 38 15.90 -2.06 -0.23
CA THR A 38 16.79 -2.64 0.80
C THR A 38 16.19 -3.90 1.43
N GLN A 39 14.86 -4.00 1.49
CA GLN A 39 14.16 -5.17 2.01
C GLN A 39 14.04 -6.29 0.97
N ASP A 40 13.83 -5.94 -0.31
CA ASP A 40 13.84 -6.89 -1.43
C ASP A 40 15.21 -7.55 -1.61
N ALA A 41 16.30 -6.77 -1.52
CA ALA A 41 17.67 -7.28 -1.57
C ALA A 41 17.98 -8.32 -0.46
N LYS A 42 17.17 -8.37 0.60
CA LYS A 42 17.29 -9.34 1.70
C LYS A 42 16.40 -10.57 1.50
N ASN A 43 15.78 -10.76 0.34
CA ASN A 43 14.80 -11.83 0.02
C ASN A 43 13.65 -11.91 1.05
N LYS A 44 13.22 -10.75 1.57
CA LYS A 44 12.12 -10.66 2.55
C LYS A 44 10.79 -10.22 1.93
N THR A 45 10.60 -10.41 0.63
CA THR A 45 9.43 -9.96 -0.14
C THR A 45 8.10 -10.43 0.45
N GLY A 46 8.01 -11.70 0.90
CA GLY A 46 6.81 -12.21 1.57
C GLY A 46 6.54 -11.57 2.95
N ALA A 47 7.60 -11.25 3.69
CA ALA A 47 7.49 -10.54 4.97
C ALA A 47 7.24 -9.03 4.80
N PHE A 48 7.50 -8.49 3.60
CA PHE A 48 7.20 -7.12 3.24
C PHE A 48 5.70 -6.94 3.00
N LEU A 49 5.09 -7.79 2.17
CA LEU A 49 3.63 -7.81 1.95
C LEU A 49 2.84 -7.96 3.26
N GLY A 50 3.26 -8.88 4.13
CA GLY A 50 2.58 -9.11 5.42
C GLY A 50 2.71 -7.96 6.43
N LYS A 51 3.59 -6.99 6.21
CA LYS A 51 3.85 -5.88 7.15
C LYS A 51 3.35 -4.52 6.69
N HIS A 52 2.98 -4.39 5.42
CA HIS A 52 2.66 -3.10 4.83
C HIS A 52 1.20 -3.14 4.39
N MET A 53 0.32 -2.77 5.32
CA MET A 53 -1.10 -2.62 5.07
C MET A 53 -1.39 -1.18 4.68
N VAL A 54 -2.21 -0.98 3.64
CA VAL A 54 -2.73 0.33 3.25
C VAL A 54 -4.21 0.36 3.64
N PRO A 55 -4.59 1.18 4.64
CA PRO A 55 -5.99 1.27 5.03
C PRO A 55 -6.81 1.92 3.90
N VAL A 56 -7.94 1.31 3.61
CA VAL A 56 -8.86 1.75 2.56
C VAL A 56 -10.29 1.79 3.07
N VAL A 57 -11.11 2.58 2.37
CA VAL A 57 -12.57 2.50 2.45
C VAL A 57 -13.09 2.03 1.10
N LEU A 58 -14.03 1.09 1.12
CA LEU A 58 -14.76 0.69 -0.07
C LEU A 58 -15.70 1.82 -0.49
N GLY A 59 -15.38 2.45 -1.61
CA GLY A 59 -16.22 3.49 -2.22
C GLY A 59 -17.13 2.95 -3.32
N PRO A 60 -17.76 3.85 -4.09
CA PRO A 60 -18.65 3.46 -5.19
C PRO A 60 -17.98 2.49 -6.15
N LYS A 61 -18.76 1.51 -6.65
CA LYS A 61 -18.30 0.44 -7.56
C LYS A 61 -17.25 -0.49 -6.91
N ASN A 62 -17.28 -0.65 -5.59
CA ASN A 62 -16.37 -1.51 -4.81
C ASN A 62 -14.88 -1.18 -5.03
N ARG A 63 -14.56 0.11 -5.16
CA ARG A 63 -13.17 0.55 -5.37
C ARG A 63 -12.52 0.90 -4.04
N ASN A 64 -11.25 0.54 -3.89
CA ASN A 64 -10.45 0.77 -2.70
C ASN A 64 -9.91 2.21 -2.67
N TYR A 65 -10.48 3.08 -1.83
CA TYR A 65 -10.00 4.45 -1.65
C TYR A 65 -9.06 4.53 -0.45
N VAL A 66 -7.81 4.91 -0.70
CA VAL A 66 -6.74 5.00 0.30
C VAL A 66 -7.05 6.10 1.30
N THR A 67 -7.07 5.79 2.59
CA THR A 67 -7.29 6.80 3.65
C THR A 67 -6.00 7.31 4.26
N ASP A 68 -4.94 6.51 4.28
CA ASP A 68 -3.61 6.87 4.79
C ASP A 68 -2.52 6.13 3.99
N HIS A 69 -1.27 6.55 4.17
CA HIS A 69 -0.06 5.99 3.58
C HIS A 69 0.10 6.24 2.07
N HIS A 70 -0.38 7.38 1.56
CA HIS A 70 -0.26 7.73 0.14
C HIS A 70 1.18 7.74 -0.37
N HIS A 71 2.17 8.15 0.45
CA HIS A 71 3.58 8.06 0.04
C HIS A 71 4.08 6.63 -0.09
N LEU A 72 3.60 5.71 0.74
CA LEU A 72 3.93 4.29 0.64
C LEU A 72 3.27 3.70 -0.61
N ALA A 73 1.96 3.90 -0.79
CA ALA A 73 1.24 3.44 -1.98
C ALA A 73 1.90 3.96 -3.27
N ARG A 74 2.31 5.23 -3.29
CA ARG A 74 3.05 5.81 -4.41
C ARG A 74 4.43 5.16 -4.61
N ALA A 75 5.17 4.88 -3.54
CA ALA A 75 6.46 4.23 -3.61
C ALA A 75 6.35 2.78 -4.11
N LEU A 76 5.35 2.03 -3.65
CA LEU A 76 5.05 0.66 -4.11
C LEU A 76 4.77 0.64 -5.61
N LEU A 77 3.96 1.59 -6.10
CA LEU A 77 3.65 1.73 -7.52
C LEU A 77 4.91 2.03 -8.35
N GLU A 78 5.79 2.92 -7.88
CA GLU A 78 7.04 3.26 -8.58
C GLU A 78 8.11 2.17 -8.53
N GLU A 79 8.07 1.26 -7.55
CA GLU A 79 8.92 0.07 -7.49
C GLU A 79 8.33 -1.14 -8.23
N GLY A 80 7.13 -1.01 -8.82
CA GLY A 80 6.49 -2.09 -9.56
C GLY A 80 6.01 -3.24 -8.68
N VAL A 81 5.75 -2.97 -7.39
CA VAL A 81 5.12 -3.95 -6.49
C VAL A 81 3.68 -4.17 -6.96
N LYS A 82 3.31 -5.42 -7.22
CA LYS A 82 2.01 -5.77 -7.81
C LYS A 82 0.86 -5.59 -6.84
N ASP A 83 0.99 -6.19 -5.66
CA ASP A 83 -0.09 -6.29 -4.68
C ASP A 83 0.32 -5.67 -3.33
N VAL A 84 -0.67 -5.23 -2.56
CA VAL A 84 -0.52 -4.77 -1.18
C VAL A 84 -1.68 -5.27 -0.34
N LEU A 85 -1.48 -5.34 0.98
CA LEU A 85 -2.52 -5.72 1.94
C LEU A 85 -3.31 -4.52 2.48
#